data_AF-A0A931WQC3-F1
#
_entry.id   AF-A0A931WQC3-F1
#
_cell.length_a   1.000
_cell.length_b   1.000
_cell.length_c   1.000
_cell.angle_alpha   90.00
_cell.angle_beta   90.00
_cell.angle_gamma   90.00
#
_symmetry.space_group_name_H-M   'P 1'
#
loop_
_entity.id
_entity.type
_entity.pdbx_description
1 polymer ?
#
loop_
_entity_poly.entity_id
_entity_poly.type
_entity_poly.pdbx_seq_one_letter_code
_entity_poly.pdbx_strand_id
1 'polypeptide(L)'
;MNVLSKARRAISWCTEHAGVCAIALIVLSLAFAFPNATRLLRERQSPPSETRVQAVIDGDTIEMQGGARVRFIGINTPEVGQPMSSEATAFLKELLKGRDVTLEKDVTDRDRYGRLLRYVWTGDTLVNAEMVRAGYAQPYDIPPDSKYQGLMLVAEQEARSLRKGLWERSSAAGIIVVETILADAPGDDRKNLNGEYVALKNTGSGAIEMAGWMLNAGGTQSFMFPTFAMEARSTIAIYSGTGTNTKTALYWNREKNTTPIWNNKGGVILLRDRSGKIVLDQIYKPSGSVVQ
;
A
#
# COMPACT_ATOMS: atom_id res chain seq x y z
N MET A 1 32.25 -39.89 46.71
CA MET A 1 33.24 -38.79 46.70
C MET A 1 32.70 -37.63 47.52
N ASN A 2 33.41 -37.26 48.58
CA ASN A 2 32.89 -36.54 49.74
C ASN A 2 32.77 -35.02 49.49
N VAL A 3 31.73 -34.38 50.03
CA VAL A 3 31.38 -32.95 49.88
C VAL A 3 32.57 -32.01 50.20
N LEU A 4 33.45 -32.45 51.10
CA LEU A 4 34.67 -31.74 51.50
C LEU A 4 35.74 -31.62 50.39
N SER A 5 35.74 -32.52 49.40
CA SER A 5 36.69 -32.49 48.27
C SER A 5 36.31 -31.47 47.18
N LYS A 6 35.01 -31.19 47.03
CA LYS A 6 34.51 -30.14 46.13
C LYS A 6 34.73 -28.74 46.71
N ALA A 7 34.58 -28.59 48.03
CA ALA A 7 34.83 -27.33 48.72
C ALA A 7 36.30 -26.88 48.62
N ARG A 8 37.27 -27.80 48.72
CA ARG A 8 38.70 -27.46 48.59
C ARG A 8 39.10 -27.03 47.17
N ARG A 9 38.45 -27.55 46.12
CA ARG A 9 38.70 -27.09 44.73
C ARG A 9 38.07 -25.73 44.44
N ALA A 10 36.93 -25.40 45.07
CA ALA A 10 36.30 -24.09 44.92
C ALA A 10 37.11 -22.96 45.60
N ILE A 11 37.75 -23.25 46.74
CA ILE A 11 38.55 -22.27 47.49
C ILE A 11 39.89 -21.98 46.78
N SER A 12 40.49 -22.97 46.12
CA SER A 12 41.75 -22.79 45.36
C SER A 12 41.59 -21.98 44.07
N TRP A 13 40.38 -21.84 43.53
CA TRP A 13 40.13 -21.04 42.32
C TRP A 13 39.92 -19.54 42.63
N CYS A 14 39.49 -19.22 43.86
CA CYS A 14 39.28 -17.85 44.32
C CYS A 14 40.57 -17.06 44.58
N THR A 15 41.72 -17.72 44.76
CA THR A 15 42.98 -17.04 45.11
C THR A 15 43.76 -16.50 43.92
N GLU A 16 43.39 -16.84 42.68
CA GLU A 16 44.08 -16.38 41.45
C GLU A 16 43.30 -15.35 40.62
N HIS A 17 42.04 -15.03 40.99
CA HIS A 17 41.17 -14.13 40.21
C HIS A 17 40.47 -13.08 41.09
N ALA A 18 41.25 -12.34 41.89
CA ALA A 18 40.75 -11.31 42.81
C ALA A 18 39.88 -10.22 42.13
N GLY A 19 40.00 -10.03 40.81
CA GLY A 19 39.19 -9.09 40.03
C GLY A 19 37.78 -9.57 39.64
N VAL A 20 37.51 -10.87 39.63
CA VAL A 20 36.23 -11.43 39.14
C VAL A 20 35.18 -11.54 40.26
N CYS A 21 35.61 -11.74 41.52
CA CYS A 21 34.69 -11.79 42.67
C CYS A 21 34.17 -10.41 43.11
N ALA A 22 34.93 -9.33 42.91
CA ALA A 22 34.48 -7.98 43.26
C ALA A 22 33.33 -7.51 42.36
N ILE A 23 33.34 -7.88 41.07
CA ILE A 23 32.30 -7.49 40.11
C ILE A 23 31.00 -8.28 40.35
N ALA A 24 31.09 -9.57 40.68
CA ALA A 24 29.92 -10.39 40.99
C ALA A 24 29.18 -9.91 42.26
N LEU A 25 29.91 -9.44 43.28
CA LEU A 25 29.31 -8.89 44.51
C LEU A 25 28.73 -7.48 44.34
N ILE A 26 29.29 -6.67 43.42
CA ILE A 26 28.74 -5.33 43.08
C ILE A 26 27.46 -5.45 42.24
N VAL A 27 27.38 -6.42 41.32
CA VAL A 27 26.16 -6.66 40.52
C VAL A 27 25.04 -7.26 41.39
N LEU A 28 25.37 -8.11 42.37
CA LEU A 28 24.38 -8.66 43.30
C LEU A 28 23.87 -7.63 44.33
N SER A 29 24.69 -6.65 44.73
CA SER A 29 24.29 -5.59 45.67
C SER A 29 23.51 -4.46 45.00
N LEU A 30 23.76 -4.17 43.72
CA LEU A 30 22.95 -3.23 42.93
C LEU A 30 21.55 -3.78 42.58
N ALA A 31 21.39 -5.10 42.50
CA ALA A 31 20.08 -5.73 42.29
C ALA A 31 19.13 -5.58 43.50
N PHE A 32 19.67 -5.38 44.71
CA PHE A 32 18.88 -5.12 45.93
C PHE A 32 18.66 -3.63 46.21
N ALA A 33 19.52 -2.74 45.71
CA ALA A 33 19.39 -1.29 45.92
C ALA A 33 18.35 -0.63 44.99
N PHE A 34 18.04 -1.25 43.84
CA PHE A 34 17.08 -0.73 42.88
C PHE A 34 16.20 -1.86 42.30
N PRO A 35 15.19 -2.36 43.05
CA PRO A 35 14.22 -3.33 42.53
C PRO A 35 13.44 -2.82 41.29
N ASN A 36 13.53 -1.52 41.00
CA ASN A 36 12.95 -0.88 39.83
C ASN A 36 13.87 -0.86 38.59
N ALA A 37 15.18 -1.07 38.70
CA ALA A 37 16.08 -1.06 37.54
C ALA A 37 15.87 -2.28 36.62
N THR A 38 15.57 -3.44 37.21
CA THR A 38 15.13 -4.64 36.47
C THR A 38 13.73 -4.48 35.88
N ARG A 39 12.86 -3.69 36.52
CA ARG A 39 11.53 -3.31 35.99
C ARG A 39 11.65 -2.41 34.76
N LEU A 40 12.53 -1.41 34.80
CA LEU A 40 12.79 -0.49 33.69
C LEU A 40 13.43 -1.17 32.47
N LEU A 41 14.23 -2.22 32.68
CA LEU A 41 14.81 -3.02 31.59
C LEU A 41 13.80 -4.01 30.99
N ARG A 42 12.91 -4.58 31.81
CA ARG A 42 11.87 -5.53 31.35
C ARG A 42 10.73 -4.83 30.60
N GLU A 43 10.43 -3.58 30.92
CA GLU A 43 9.36 -2.79 30.29
C GLU A 43 9.73 -2.30 28.88
N ARG A 44 11.01 -2.31 28.48
CA ARG A 44 11.44 -1.93 27.12
C ARG A 44 11.35 -3.03 26.07
N GLN A 45 11.09 -4.28 26.45
CA GLN A 45 11.05 -5.41 25.52
C GLN A 45 9.96 -6.43 25.91
N SER A 46 8.75 -5.95 26.20
CA SER A 46 7.60 -6.85 26.05
C SER A 46 7.55 -7.25 24.57
N PRO A 47 7.61 -8.54 24.22
CA PRO A 47 7.33 -8.95 22.85
C PRO A 47 5.94 -8.41 22.48
N PRO A 48 5.71 -8.02 21.22
CA PRO A 48 4.41 -7.52 20.80
C PRO A 48 3.33 -8.48 21.27
N SER A 49 2.30 -7.98 21.95
CA SER A 49 1.22 -8.82 22.42
C SER A 49 0.49 -9.39 21.20
N GLU A 50 0.57 -10.70 20.99
CA GLU A 50 -0.28 -11.38 20.01
C GLU A 50 -1.73 -11.06 20.34
N THR A 51 -2.40 -10.42 19.39
CA THR A 51 -3.76 -9.92 19.57
C THR A 51 -4.63 -10.49 18.47
N ARG A 52 -5.88 -10.80 18.80
CA ARG A 52 -6.83 -11.33 17.83
C ARG A 52 -7.48 -10.22 17.01
N VAL A 53 -7.53 -10.40 15.71
CA VAL A 53 -8.29 -9.55 14.79
C VAL A 53 -9.78 -9.83 14.97
N GLN A 54 -10.56 -8.78 15.21
CA GLN A 54 -12.02 -8.87 15.33
C GLN A 54 -12.67 -8.85 13.94
N ALA A 55 -12.23 -7.94 13.07
CA ALA A 55 -12.76 -7.79 11.72
C ALA A 55 -11.70 -7.25 10.76
N VAL A 56 -11.81 -7.64 9.49
CA VAL A 56 -11.12 -6.95 8.37
C VAL A 56 -12.12 -5.98 7.75
N ILE A 57 -11.76 -4.70 7.75
CA ILE A 57 -12.63 -3.61 7.30
C ILE A 57 -12.52 -3.45 5.79
N ASP A 58 -11.30 -3.35 5.27
CA ASP A 58 -10.94 -3.25 3.86
C ASP A 58 -9.55 -3.88 3.62
N GLY A 59 -8.95 -3.66 2.44
CA GLY A 59 -7.68 -4.28 2.04
C GLY A 59 -6.45 -3.83 2.83
N ASP A 60 -6.51 -2.77 3.64
CA ASP A 60 -5.39 -2.28 4.44
C ASP A 60 -5.77 -1.81 5.84
N THR A 61 -7.01 -2.07 6.27
CA THR A 61 -7.53 -1.72 7.58
C THR A 61 -8.15 -2.93 8.28
N ILE A 62 -7.73 -3.17 9.52
CA ILE A 62 -8.33 -4.17 10.41
C ILE A 62 -8.84 -3.51 11.70
N GLU A 63 -9.77 -4.17 12.36
CA GLU A 63 -10.26 -3.83 13.69
C GLU A 63 -9.86 -4.94 14.66
N MET A 64 -9.21 -4.54 15.75
CA MET A 64 -8.74 -5.42 16.81
C MET A 64 -9.83 -5.62 17.85
N GLN A 65 -9.74 -6.72 18.61
CA GLN A 65 -10.55 -6.86 19.82
C GLN A 65 -10.37 -5.63 20.73
N GLY A 66 -11.48 -5.05 21.19
CA GLY A 66 -11.50 -3.77 21.91
C GLY A 66 -11.75 -2.55 21.01
N GLY A 67 -11.99 -2.74 19.71
CA GLY A 67 -12.46 -1.70 18.78
C GLY A 67 -11.37 -0.79 18.22
N ALA A 68 -10.10 -1.04 18.53
CA ALA A 68 -9.00 -0.28 17.95
C ALA A 68 -8.84 -0.61 16.47
N ARG A 69 -8.87 0.42 15.60
CA ARG A 69 -8.58 0.27 14.17
C ARG A 69 -7.10 0.42 13.87
N VAL A 70 -6.60 -0.39 12.96
CA VAL A 70 -5.21 -0.42 12.52
C VAL A 70 -5.16 -0.20 11.01
N ARG A 71 -4.45 0.83 10.55
CA ARG A 71 -4.12 1.08 9.15
C ARG A 71 -2.70 0.60 8.87
N PHE A 72 -2.56 -0.18 7.81
CA PHE A 72 -1.30 -0.84 7.48
C PHE A 72 -0.29 0.20 6.98
N ILE A 73 0.92 0.22 7.52
CA ILE A 73 1.99 1.11 7.04
C ILE A 73 2.53 0.62 5.70
N GLY A 74 2.93 1.53 4.82
CA GLY A 74 3.75 1.23 3.64
C GLY A 74 2.99 0.68 2.44
N ILE A 75 1.66 0.55 2.51
CA ILE A 75 0.84 -0.01 1.44
C ILE A 75 -0.45 0.78 1.21
N ASN A 76 -0.97 0.73 -0.01
CA ASN A 76 -2.31 1.20 -0.35
C ASN A 76 -3.05 0.15 -1.17
N THR A 77 -4.32 -0.10 -0.83
CA THR A 77 -5.21 -0.96 -1.61
C THR A 77 -6.18 -0.15 -2.46
N PRO A 78 -6.82 -0.74 -3.49
CA PRO A 78 -7.89 -0.07 -4.21
C PRO A 78 -9.00 0.36 -3.25
N GLU A 79 -9.43 1.62 -3.38
CA GLU A 79 -10.46 2.19 -2.53
C GLU A 79 -11.81 1.47 -2.73
N VAL A 80 -12.67 1.49 -1.71
CA VAL A 80 -14.00 0.87 -1.78
C VAL A 80 -14.76 1.35 -3.03
N GLY A 81 -15.22 0.41 -3.84
CA GLY A 81 -15.95 0.69 -5.08
C GLY A 81 -15.06 0.81 -6.33
N GLN A 82 -13.74 0.84 -6.16
CA GLN A 82 -12.80 0.67 -7.27
C GLN A 82 -12.67 -0.83 -7.62
N PRO A 83 -12.29 -1.15 -8.86
CA PRO A 83 -11.96 -2.53 -9.23
C PRO A 83 -10.89 -3.11 -8.28
N MET A 84 -11.00 -4.40 -7.94
CA MET A 84 -10.12 -5.14 -7.03
C MET A 84 -10.22 -4.79 -5.53
N SER A 85 -11.06 -3.83 -5.11
CA SER A 85 -11.18 -3.46 -3.69
C SER A 85 -11.73 -4.61 -2.83
N SER A 86 -12.70 -5.35 -3.38
CA SER A 86 -13.35 -6.46 -2.68
C SER A 86 -12.44 -7.70 -2.59
N GLU A 87 -11.65 -7.91 -3.63
CA GLU A 87 -10.69 -8.99 -3.78
C GLU A 87 -9.50 -8.79 -2.83
N ALA A 88 -9.00 -7.55 -2.71
CA ALA A 88 -8.00 -7.20 -1.71
C ALA A 88 -8.50 -7.46 -0.28
N THR A 89 -9.73 -7.05 0.03
CA THR A 89 -10.36 -7.31 1.32
C THR A 89 -10.53 -8.81 1.59
N ALA A 90 -10.96 -9.59 0.59
CA ALA A 90 -11.13 -11.03 0.70
C ALA A 90 -9.80 -11.75 0.91
N PHE A 91 -8.75 -11.33 0.19
CA PHE A 91 -7.40 -11.87 0.36
C PHE A 91 -6.87 -11.60 1.77
N LEU A 92 -7.00 -10.37 2.29
CA LEU A 92 -6.58 -10.05 3.65
C LEU A 92 -7.35 -10.87 4.70
N LYS A 93 -8.65 -11.06 4.51
CA LYS A 93 -9.47 -11.94 5.38
C LYS A 93 -8.93 -13.35 5.43
N GLU A 94 -8.62 -13.95 4.28
CA GLU A 94 -8.11 -15.31 4.23
C GLU A 94 -6.69 -15.39 4.81
N LEU A 95 -5.84 -14.40 4.54
CA LEU A 95 -4.47 -14.33 5.06
C LEU A 95 -4.42 -14.28 6.60
N LEU A 96 -5.41 -13.64 7.24
CA LEU A 96 -5.50 -13.50 8.70
C LEU A 96 -6.41 -14.56 9.36
N LYS A 97 -7.08 -15.41 8.58
CA LYS A 97 -8.12 -16.31 9.09
C LYS A 97 -7.58 -17.30 10.11
N GLY A 98 -8.12 -17.24 11.32
CA GLY A 98 -7.76 -18.16 12.41
C GLY A 98 -6.34 -17.95 12.95
N ARG A 99 -5.68 -16.84 12.61
CA ARG A 99 -4.34 -16.51 13.06
C ARG A 99 -4.37 -15.32 14.00
N ASP A 100 -3.48 -15.32 14.99
CA ASP A 100 -3.23 -14.12 15.80
C ASP A 100 -2.22 -13.23 15.07
N VAL A 101 -2.22 -11.94 15.42
CA VAL A 101 -1.34 -10.95 14.80
C VAL A 101 -0.48 -10.22 15.83
N THR A 102 0.71 -9.86 15.39
CA THR A 102 1.62 -8.96 16.09
C THR A 102 1.59 -7.59 15.41
N LEU A 103 1.38 -6.55 16.21
CA LEU A 103 1.32 -5.17 15.75
C LEU A 103 2.62 -4.44 16.06
N GLU A 104 3.38 -4.10 15.02
CA GLU A 104 4.63 -3.39 15.14
C GLU A 104 4.43 -1.92 14.74
N LYS A 105 4.72 -1.00 15.66
CA LYS A 105 4.75 0.44 15.37
C LYS A 105 6.10 0.80 14.75
N ASP A 106 6.08 1.73 13.81
CA ASP A 106 7.29 2.44 13.37
C ASP A 106 7.49 3.72 14.22
N VAL A 107 7.53 4.89 13.61
CA VAL A 107 7.72 6.17 14.29
C VAL A 107 6.37 6.73 14.75
N THR A 108 5.42 6.86 13.82
CA THR A 108 4.11 7.44 14.07
C THR A 108 3.18 6.41 14.71
N ASP A 109 2.46 6.80 15.77
CA ASP A 109 1.54 5.89 16.44
C ASP A 109 0.16 5.83 15.78
N ARG A 110 -0.40 7.00 15.42
CA ARG A 110 -1.76 7.14 14.90
C ARG A 110 -1.82 8.14 13.76
N ASP A 111 -2.75 7.91 12.85
CA ASP A 111 -3.12 8.89 11.84
C ASP A 111 -4.10 9.94 12.39
N ARG A 112 -4.45 10.93 11.56
CA ARG A 112 -5.39 12.00 11.90
C ARG A 112 -6.82 11.52 12.22
N TYR A 113 -7.16 10.28 11.86
CA TYR A 113 -8.46 9.67 12.13
C TYR A 113 -8.43 8.80 13.40
N GLY A 114 -7.30 8.78 14.11
CA GLY A 114 -7.11 8.01 15.32
C GLY A 114 -6.86 6.52 15.08
N ARG A 115 -6.65 6.07 13.85
CA ARG A 115 -6.27 4.67 13.56
C ARG A 115 -4.82 4.46 13.94
N LEU A 116 -4.49 3.32 14.55
CA LEU A 116 -3.12 2.90 14.80
C LEU A 116 -2.41 2.68 13.46
N LEU A 117 -1.19 3.18 13.32
CA LEU A 117 -0.32 2.89 12.17
C LEU A 117 0.60 1.74 12.54
N ARG A 118 0.47 0.60 11.86
CA ARG A 118 1.25 -0.62 12.17
C ARG A 118 1.72 -1.38 10.94
N TYR A 119 2.85 -2.03 11.08
CA TYR A 119 3.17 -3.25 10.35
C TYR A 119 2.52 -4.43 11.07
N VAL A 120 1.84 -5.29 10.32
CA VAL A 120 1.07 -6.41 10.85
C VAL A 120 1.77 -7.71 10.49
N TRP A 121 2.09 -8.50 11.51
CA TRP A 121 2.75 -9.78 11.37
C TRP A 121 1.80 -10.90 11.76
N THR A 122 1.91 -12.04 11.07
CA THR A 122 1.28 -13.30 11.49
C THR A 122 2.30 -14.44 11.37
N GLY A 123 2.74 -14.97 12.52
CA GLY A 123 3.98 -15.74 12.58
C GLY A 123 5.14 -14.93 11.99
N ASP A 124 5.90 -15.54 11.08
CA ASP A 124 7.03 -14.90 10.37
C ASP A 124 6.62 -14.11 9.11
N THR A 125 5.32 -14.00 8.82
CA THR A 125 4.82 -13.32 7.63
C THR A 125 4.48 -11.86 7.93
N LEU A 126 5.18 -10.92 7.29
CA LEU A 126 4.75 -9.52 7.22
C LEU A 126 3.55 -9.40 6.26
N VAL A 127 2.36 -9.29 6.83
CA VAL A 127 1.08 -9.23 6.09
C VAL A 127 1.08 -8.09 5.09
N ASN A 128 1.61 -6.93 5.47
CA ASN A 128 1.72 -5.76 4.58
C ASN A 128 2.47 -6.10 3.28
N ALA A 129 3.61 -6.79 3.38
CA ALA A 129 4.41 -7.16 2.22
C ALA A 129 3.76 -8.28 1.42
N GLU A 130 3.03 -9.19 2.08
CA GLU A 130 2.29 -10.25 1.40
C GLU A 130 1.11 -9.71 0.59
N MET A 131 0.41 -8.69 1.08
CA MET A 131 -0.63 -7.98 0.31
C MET A 131 -0.05 -7.44 -1.02
N VAL A 132 1.15 -6.86 -0.98
CA VAL A 132 1.83 -6.35 -2.18
C VAL A 132 2.29 -7.50 -3.08
N ARG A 133 2.92 -8.54 -2.51
CA ARG A 133 3.45 -9.70 -3.25
C ARG A 133 2.36 -10.48 -3.99
N ALA A 134 1.19 -10.58 -3.39
CA ALA A 134 0.02 -11.21 -4.00
C ALA A 134 -0.68 -10.30 -5.02
N GLY A 135 -0.24 -9.03 -5.14
CA GLY A 135 -0.79 -8.08 -6.10
C GLY A 135 -2.11 -7.46 -5.65
N TYR A 136 -2.42 -7.40 -4.36
CA TYR A 136 -3.64 -6.79 -3.81
C TYR A 136 -3.41 -5.40 -3.19
N ALA A 137 -2.16 -4.98 -3.07
CA ALA A 137 -1.77 -3.65 -2.63
C ALA A 137 -0.58 -3.13 -3.45
N GLN A 138 -0.40 -1.80 -3.45
CA GLN A 138 0.79 -1.14 -3.99
C GLN A 138 1.64 -0.57 -2.85
N PRO A 139 2.98 -0.51 -2.98
CA PRO A 139 3.81 0.22 -2.03
C PRO A 139 3.38 1.68 -1.92
N TYR A 140 3.32 2.20 -0.71
CA TYR A 140 2.93 3.57 -0.42
C TYR A 140 3.78 4.14 0.71
N ASP A 141 4.85 4.84 0.33
CA ASP A 141 5.85 5.35 1.26
C ASP A 141 5.42 6.71 1.84
N ILE A 142 5.26 6.77 3.16
CA ILE A 142 5.01 8.01 3.89
C ILE A 142 6.07 8.12 4.99
N PRO A 143 7.17 8.85 4.75
CA PRO A 143 8.14 9.15 5.79
C PRO A 143 7.48 9.86 6.98
N PRO A 144 7.91 9.58 8.23
CA PRO A 144 9.08 8.77 8.59
C PRO A 144 8.85 7.25 8.67
N ASP A 145 7.65 6.75 8.37
CA ASP A 145 7.25 5.35 8.57
C ASP A 145 7.64 4.44 7.38
N SER A 146 8.94 4.27 7.18
CA SER A 146 9.50 3.61 5.98
C SER A 146 10.30 2.33 6.27
N LYS A 147 10.27 1.80 7.51
CA LYS A 147 11.10 0.65 7.96
C LYS A 147 11.18 -0.53 6.99
N TYR A 148 10.06 -0.93 6.37
CA TYR A 148 10.02 -2.08 5.44
C TYR A 148 9.82 -1.69 3.96
N GLN A 149 10.06 -0.43 3.60
CA GLN A 149 9.81 0.06 2.24
C GLN A 149 10.58 -0.73 1.17
N GLY A 150 11.84 -1.10 1.45
CA GLY A 150 12.64 -1.93 0.54
C GLY A 150 12.01 -3.29 0.26
N LEU A 151 11.39 -3.92 1.28
CA LEU A 151 10.70 -5.21 1.13
C LEU A 151 9.41 -5.06 0.31
N MET A 152 8.67 -3.95 0.48
CA MET A 152 7.49 -3.66 -0.34
C MET A 152 7.84 -3.51 -1.82
N LEU A 153 8.96 -2.84 -2.14
CA LEU A 153 9.42 -2.68 -3.52
C LEU A 153 9.80 -4.03 -4.15
N VAL A 154 10.48 -4.91 -3.42
CA VAL A 154 10.80 -6.27 -3.89
C VAL A 154 9.52 -7.09 -4.11
N ALA A 155 8.57 -7.03 -3.17
CA ALA A 155 7.28 -7.69 -3.28
C ALA A 155 6.49 -7.21 -4.52
N GLU A 156 6.52 -5.91 -4.81
CA GLU A 156 5.87 -5.34 -5.99
C GLU A 156 6.52 -5.85 -7.28
N GLN A 157 7.85 -5.88 -7.34
CA GLN A 157 8.57 -6.40 -8.51
C GLN A 157 8.19 -7.86 -8.79
N GLU A 158 8.10 -8.68 -7.73
CA GLU A 158 7.64 -10.07 -7.86
C GLU A 158 6.21 -10.13 -8.42
N ALA A 159 5.28 -9.38 -7.82
CA ALA A 159 3.88 -9.35 -8.24
C ALA A 159 3.72 -8.89 -9.70
N ARG A 160 4.51 -7.89 -10.14
CA ARG A 160 4.55 -7.42 -11.53
C ARG A 160 5.10 -8.48 -12.47
N SER A 161 6.21 -9.13 -12.12
CA SER A 161 6.85 -10.15 -12.97
C SER A 161 5.93 -11.36 -13.19
N LEU A 162 5.17 -11.74 -12.16
CA LEU A 162 4.22 -12.85 -12.20
C LEU A 162 2.80 -12.42 -12.63
N ARG A 163 2.59 -11.13 -12.92
CA ARG A 163 1.30 -10.55 -13.31
C ARG A 163 0.17 -10.94 -12.33
N LYS A 164 0.39 -10.81 -11.03
CA LYS A 164 -0.61 -11.12 -10.00
C LYS A 164 -1.53 -9.92 -9.74
N GLY A 165 -2.83 -10.18 -9.53
CA GLY A 165 -3.80 -9.20 -9.06
C GLY A 165 -3.79 -7.90 -9.88
N LEU A 166 -3.42 -6.78 -9.24
CA LEU A 166 -3.30 -5.45 -9.86
C LEU A 166 -2.35 -5.39 -11.07
N TRP A 167 -1.55 -6.42 -11.32
CA TRP A 167 -0.59 -6.48 -12.44
C TRP A 167 -1.04 -7.41 -13.57
N GLU A 168 -2.23 -8.00 -13.47
CA GLU A 168 -2.84 -8.77 -14.55
C GLU A 168 -3.17 -7.89 -15.76
N ARG A 169 -3.10 -8.48 -16.96
CA ARG A 169 -3.45 -7.80 -18.23
C ARG A 169 -4.85 -8.19 -18.68
N SER A 170 -5.61 -7.19 -19.12
CA SER A 170 -6.92 -7.38 -19.71
C SER A 170 -6.80 -7.99 -21.12
N SER A 171 -7.85 -8.67 -21.59
CA SER A 171 -7.96 -9.07 -23.00
C SER A 171 -8.08 -7.87 -23.94
N ALA A 172 -8.46 -6.69 -23.43
CA ALA A 172 -8.48 -5.44 -24.19
C ALA A 172 -7.10 -4.77 -24.31
N ALA A 173 -6.07 -5.31 -23.66
CA ALA A 173 -4.72 -4.76 -23.74
C ALA A 173 -4.19 -4.81 -25.18
N GLY A 174 -3.64 -3.70 -25.65
CA GLY A 174 -3.20 -3.53 -27.05
C GLY A 174 -4.34 -3.27 -28.05
N ILE A 175 -5.61 -3.39 -27.64
CA ILE A 175 -6.77 -3.02 -28.46
C ILE A 175 -7.12 -1.55 -28.23
N ILE A 176 -7.19 -1.14 -26.97
CA ILE A 176 -7.35 0.27 -26.61
C ILE A 176 -5.98 0.92 -26.51
N VAL A 177 -5.82 2.06 -27.19
CA VAL A 177 -4.60 2.87 -27.18
C VAL A 177 -4.92 4.32 -26.84
N VAL A 178 -3.95 5.05 -26.30
CA VAL A 178 -4.04 6.50 -26.22
C VAL A 178 -3.78 7.07 -27.61
N GLU A 179 -4.77 7.75 -28.19
CA GLU A 179 -4.61 8.44 -29.47
C GLU A 179 -4.00 9.83 -29.28
N THR A 180 -4.51 10.57 -28.30
CA THR A 180 -4.04 11.91 -27.96
C THR A 180 -4.17 12.15 -26.47
N ILE A 181 -3.26 12.92 -25.89
CA ILE A 181 -3.47 13.58 -24.61
C ILE A 181 -3.16 15.06 -24.77
N LEU A 182 -4.10 15.90 -24.35
CA LEU A 182 -3.92 17.33 -24.22
C LEU A 182 -3.91 17.62 -22.72
N ALA A 183 -2.72 17.77 -22.14
CA ALA A 183 -2.57 18.08 -20.72
C ALA A 183 -2.50 19.58 -20.44
N ASP A 184 -1.90 20.36 -21.36
CA ASP A 184 -1.72 21.81 -21.23
C ASP A 184 -2.83 22.54 -21.99
N ALA A 185 -3.85 23.01 -21.27
CA ALA A 185 -4.94 23.75 -21.89
C ALA A 185 -4.47 25.18 -22.22
N PRO A 186 -4.92 25.81 -23.32
CA PRO A 186 -4.66 27.22 -23.53
C PRO A 186 -5.23 28.07 -22.38
N GLY A 187 -4.36 28.82 -21.68
CA GLY A 187 -4.74 29.70 -20.57
C GLY A 187 -4.42 29.13 -19.19
N ASP A 188 -5.24 29.45 -18.18
CA ASP A 188 -5.16 28.85 -16.83
C ASP A 188 -6.04 27.61 -16.80
N ASP A 189 -5.43 26.43 -16.69
CA ASP A 189 -6.07 25.12 -16.70
C ASP A 189 -7.22 25.00 -15.68
N ARG A 190 -7.07 25.67 -14.53
CA ARG A 190 -8.11 25.70 -13.48
C ARG A 190 -9.42 26.33 -13.96
N LYS A 191 -9.37 27.13 -15.02
CA LYS A 191 -10.51 27.84 -15.62
C LYS A 191 -10.95 27.21 -16.94
N ASN A 192 -10.07 26.45 -17.60
CA ASN A 192 -10.30 25.79 -18.88
C ASN A 192 -10.15 24.26 -18.80
N LEU A 193 -10.88 23.61 -17.88
CA LEU A 193 -10.75 22.17 -17.61
C LEU A 193 -11.14 21.26 -18.79
N ASN A 194 -11.98 21.72 -19.72
CA ASN A 194 -12.25 20.96 -20.96
C ASN A 194 -11.15 21.15 -22.02
N GLY A 195 -10.21 22.06 -21.80
CA GLY A 195 -8.98 22.14 -22.58
C GLY A 195 -7.99 21.03 -22.23
N GLU A 196 -8.21 20.30 -21.14
CA GLU A 196 -7.45 19.09 -20.81
C GLU A 196 -8.30 17.83 -21.05
N TYR A 197 -7.76 16.88 -21.81
CA TYR A 197 -8.43 15.60 -22.03
C TYR A 197 -7.44 14.51 -22.46
N VAL A 198 -7.85 13.26 -22.28
CA VAL A 198 -7.23 12.11 -22.93
C VAL A 198 -8.22 11.51 -23.93
N ALA A 199 -7.75 11.24 -25.15
CA ALA A 199 -8.49 10.52 -26.17
C ALA A 199 -7.99 9.07 -26.24
N LEU A 200 -8.92 8.14 -26.06
CA LEU A 200 -8.67 6.71 -26.20
C LEU A 200 -9.27 6.24 -27.52
N LYS A 201 -8.57 5.34 -28.22
CA LYS A 201 -9.01 4.74 -29.49
C LYS A 201 -9.15 3.24 -29.36
N ASN A 202 -10.27 2.72 -29.85
CA ASN A 202 -10.47 1.29 -30.03
C ASN A 202 -9.93 0.90 -31.40
N THR A 203 -8.77 0.26 -31.44
CA THR A 203 -8.15 -0.21 -32.68
C THR A 203 -8.69 -1.57 -33.13
N GLY A 204 -9.55 -2.19 -32.34
CA GLY A 204 -10.16 -3.48 -32.64
C GLY A 204 -11.26 -3.39 -33.70
N SER A 205 -11.78 -4.57 -34.06
CA SER A 205 -12.90 -4.72 -35.00
C SER A 205 -14.27 -4.89 -34.33
N GLY A 206 -14.32 -4.93 -33.00
CA GLY A 206 -15.56 -5.07 -32.23
C GLY A 206 -15.75 -3.95 -31.22
N ALA A 207 -17.00 -3.74 -30.81
CA ALA A 207 -17.34 -2.83 -29.72
C ALA A 207 -16.84 -3.37 -28.37
N ILE A 208 -16.47 -2.47 -27.45
CA ILE A 208 -16.01 -2.80 -26.11
C ILE A 208 -16.90 -2.12 -25.08
N GLU A 209 -17.50 -2.92 -24.21
CA GLU A 209 -18.25 -2.42 -23.05
C GLU A 209 -17.28 -1.95 -21.96
N MET A 210 -17.38 -0.68 -21.60
CA MET A 210 -16.47 -0.01 -20.67
C MET A 210 -17.12 0.28 -19.32
N ALA A 211 -18.37 -0.12 -19.11
CA ALA A 211 -19.06 0.10 -17.83
C ALA A 211 -18.24 -0.45 -16.64
N GLY A 212 -17.95 0.41 -15.67
CA GLY A 212 -17.17 0.05 -14.47
C GLY A 212 -15.66 -0.05 -14.68
N TRP A 213 -15.15 0.29 -15.87
CA TRP A 213 -13.71 0.48 -16.08
C TRP A 213 -13.22 1.71 -15.31
N MET A 214 -11.92 1.77 -15.05
CA MET A 214 -11.31 2.86 -14.32
C MET A 214 -10.14 3.46 -15.10
N LEU A 215 -10.18 4.77 -15.34
CA LEU A 215 -9.04 5.55 -15.81
C LEU A 215 -8.44 6.30 -14.62
N ASN A 216 -7.16 6.11 -14.36
CA ASN A 216 -6.42 6.79 -13.29
C ASN A 216 -5.31 7.67 -13.90
N ALA A 217 -5.28 8.94 -13.49
CA ALA A 217 -4.32 9.96 -13.92
C ALA A 217 -3.11 10.08 -12.96
N GLY A 218 -2.87 9.06 -12.14
CA GLY A 218 -1.90 9.08 -11.04
C GLY A 218 -2.53 9.45 -9.70
N GLY A 219 -1.90 8.96 -8.62
CA GLY A 219 -2.39 9.16 -7.26
C GLY A 219 -3.86 8.73 -7.11
N THR A 220 -4.67 9.57 -6.48
CA THR A 220 -6.09 9.30 -6.21
C THR A 220 -7.05 9.80 -7.30
N GLN A 221 -6.54 10.34 -8.41
CA GLN A 221 -7.37 10.90 -9.47
C GLN A 221 -7.88 9.80 -10.39
N SER A 222 -9.07 9.27 -10.10
CA SER A 222 -9.72 8.21 -10.88
C SER A 222 -11.07 8.63 -11.47
N PHE A 223 -11.32 8.20 -12.70
CA PHE A 223 -12.57 8.29 -13.44
C PHE A 223 -13.15 6.89 -13.59
N MET A 224 -14.36 6.67 -13.09
CA MET A 224 -15.11 5.45 -13.33
C MET A 224 -15.98 5.63 -14.56
N PHE A 225 -15.84 4.74 -15.53
CA PHE A 225 -16.63 4.79 -16.74
C PHE A 225 -18.10 4.46 -16.42
N PRO A 226 -19.06 5.30 -16.86
CA PRO A 226 -20.47 4.98 -16.77
C PRO A 226 -20.81 3.84 -17.74
N THR A 227 -22.09 3.48 -17.85
CA THR A 227 -22.55 2.63 -18.95
C THR A 227 -22.16 3.26 -20.28
N PHE A 228 -21.22 2.63 -20.96
CA PHE A 228 -20.61 3.15 -22.17
C PHE A 228 -20.05 2.00 -23.01
N ALA A 229 -20.35 2.03 -24.31
CA ALA A 229 -19.85 1.09 -25.29
C ALA A 229 -19.02 1.85 -26.33
N MET A 230 -17.76 1.45 -26.47
CA MET A 230 -16.84 2.04 -27.42
C MET A 230 -16.82 1.22 -28.71
N GLU A 231 -17.39 1.77 -29.78
CA GLU A 231 -17.49 1.10 -31.09
C GLU A 231 -16.11 0.78 -31.68
N ALA A 232 -16.07 -0.21 -32.58
CA ALA A 232 -14.87 -0.55 -33.32
C ALA A 232 -14.33 0.66 -34.09
N ARG A 233 -13.00 0.83 -34.11
CA ARG A 233 -12.30 1.93 -34.81
C ARG A 233 -12.67 3.34 -34.37
N SER A 234 -13.46 3.48 -33.29
CA SER A 234 -13.88 4.77 -32.77
C SER A 234 -12.86 5.34 -31.78
N THR A 235 -13.05 6.63 -31.46
CA THR A 235 -12.26 7.38 -30.48
C THR A 235 -13.22 8.07 -29.51
N ILE A 236 -12.84 8.07 -28.24
CA ILE A 236 -13.55 8.75 -27.17
C ILE A 236 -12.60 9.73 -26.48
N ALA A 237 -13.03 10.97 -26.31
CA ALA A 237 -12.33 11.95 -25.51
C ALA A 237 -12.92 11.97 -24.09
N ILE A 238 -12.06 11.93 -23.07
CA ILE A 238 -12.43 12.07 -21.66
C ILE A 238 -11.89 13.42 -21.19
N TYR A 239 -12.79 14.39 -21.08
CA TYR A 239 -12.50 15.78 -20.67
C TYR A 239 -12.48 15.91 -19.15
N SER A 240 -11.56 16.72 -18.59
CA SER A 240 -11.49 16.92 -17.13
C SER A 240 -12.70 17.68 -16.58
N GLY A 241 -13.23 18.66 -17.33
CA GLY A 241 -14.31 19.53 -16.86
C GLY A 241 -15.71 18.92 -16.97
N THR A 242 -16.72 19.78 -17.11
CA THR A 242 -18.13 19.40 -17.14
C THR A 242 -18.70 19.37 -18.56
N GLY A 243 -19.73 18.56 -18.75
CA GLY A 243 -20.45 18.46 -20.01
C GLY A 243 -21.48 17.32 -20.00
N THR A 244 -22.10 17.07 -21.15
CA THR A 244 -23.04 15.96 -21.32
C THR A 244 -22.34 14.83 -22.07
N ASN A 245 -22.31 13.64 -21.46
CA ASN A 245 -21.72 12.46 -22.10
C ASN A 245 -22.41 12.14 -23.44
N THR A 246 -21.61 11.82 -24.45
CA THR A 246 -22.04 11.40 -25.78
C THR A 246 -21.29 10.13 -26.19
N LYS A 247 -21.52 9.62 -27.40
CA LYS A 247 -20.79 8.45 -27.94
C LYS A 247 -19.29 8.68 -28.13
N THR A 248 -18.82 9.94 -28.17
CA THR A 248 -17.42 10.28 -28.46
C THR A 248 -16.80 11.19 -27.41
N ALA A 249 -17.55 11.60 -26.38
CA ALA A 249 -17.10 12.49 -25.33
C ALA A 249 -17.65 12.08 -23.98
N LEU A 250 -16.77 11.92 -22.99
CA LEU A 250 -17.09 11.73 -21.58
C LEU A 250 -16.51 12.88 -20.77
N TYR A 251 -17.15 13.21 -19.66
CA TYR A 251 -16.76 14.32 -18.80
C TYR A 251 -16.54 13.84 -17.38
N TRP A 252 -15.38 14.16 -16.81
CA TRP A 252 -15.04 13.85 -15.43
C TRP A 252 -15.80 14.73 -14.43
N ASN A 253 -16.47 15.77 -14.93
CA ASN A 253 -17.29 16.72 -14.16
C ASN A 253 -16.52 17.42 -13.03
N ARG A 254 -15.25 17.74 -13.26
CA ARG A 254 -14.50 18.57 -12.32
C ARG A 254 -14.98 20.00 -12.38
N GLU A 255 -15.22 20.58 -11.20
CA GLU A 255 -15.56 21.99 -11.07
C GLU A 255 -14.34 22.88 -11.29
N LYS A 256 -14.58 24.10 -11.76
CA LYS A 256 -13.53 25.11 -11.95
C LYS A 256 -12.80 25.40 -10.63
N ASN A 257 -11.56 25.88 -10.73
CA ASN A 257 -10.67 26.17 -9.60
C ASN A 257 -10.26 24.93 -8.77
N THR A 258 -10.46 23.72 -9.30
CA THR A 258 -9.94 22.49 -8.70
C THR A 258 -8.54 22.18 -9.21
N THR A 259 -7.85 21.25 -8.56
CA THR A 259 -6.54 20.75 -9.04
C THR A 259 -6.75 20.10 -10.41
N PRO A 260 -5.95 20.50 -11.43
CA PRO A 260 -5.91 19.85 -12.74
C PRO A 260 -5.80 18.33 -12.63
N ILE A 261 -6.40 17.64 -13.59
CA ILE A 261 -6.32 16.17 -13.65
C ILE A 261 -5.05 15.77 -14.39
N TRP A 262 -4.81 16.39 -15.55
CA TRP A 262 -3.65 16.09 -16.35
C TRP A 262 -2.55 17.09 -16.00
N ASN A 263 -1.42 16.59 -15.49
CA ASN A 263 -0.29 17.43 -15.11
C ASN A 263 0.56 17.84 -16.33
N ASN A 264 0.81 19.15 -16.50
CA ASN A 264 1.60 19.73 -17.60
C ASN A 264 3.09 19.32 -17.54
N LYS A 265 3.54 18.69 -16.46
CA LYS A 265 4.90 18.13 -16.35
C LYS A 265 4.99 16.67 -16.84
N GLY A 266 3.89 16.14 -17.38
CA GLY A 266 3.75 14.71 -17.64
C GLY A 266 3.12 13.97 -16.46
N GLY A 267 2.75 12.72 -16.70
CA GLY A 267 2.02 11.91 -15.75
C GLY A 267 1.77 10.50 -16.25
N VAL A 268 0.85 9.80 -15.60
CA VAL A 268 0.49 8.41 -15.90
C VAL A 268 -0.94 8.37 -16.43
N ILE A 269 -1.16 7.51 -17.42
CA ILE A 269 -2.48 7.10 -17.90
C ILE A 269 -2.59 5.61 -17.61
N LEU A 270 -3.36 5.24 -16.59
CA LEU A 270 -3.61 3.85 -16.23
C LEU A 270 -5.08 3.53 -16.46
N LEU A 271 -5.37 2.70 -17.45
CA LEU A 271 -6.71 2.18 -17.71
C LEU A 271 -6.82 0.75 -17.22
N ARG A 272 -7.84 0.47 -16.41
CA ARG A 272 -8.20 -0.85 -15.93
C ARG A 272 -9.60 -1.22 -16.37
N ASP A 273 -9.80 -2.48 -16.72
CA ASP A 273 -11.14 -2.99 -16.97
C ASP A 273 -11.95 -3.13 -15.66
N ARG A 274 -13.22 -3.53 -15.78
CA ARG A 274 -14.12 -3.70 -14.62
C ARG A 274 -13.63 -4.73 -13.59
N SER A 275 -12.75 -5.66 -13.99
CA SER A 275 -12.12 -6.64 -13.09
C SER A 275 -10.80 -6.15 -12.53
N GLY A 276 -10.40 -4.92 -12.84
CA GLY A 276 -9.17 -4.29 -12.37
C GLY A 276 -7.93 -4.67 -13.16
N LYS A 277 -8.04 -5.44 -14.25
CA LYS A 277 -6.89 -5.82 -15.08
C LYS A 277 -6.44 -4.65 -15.94
N ILE A 278 -5.14 -4.52 -16.12
CA ILE A 278 -4.52 -3.42 -16.88
C ILE A 278 -4.86 -3.58 -18.36
N VAL A 279 -5.52 -2.57 -18.92
CA VAL A 279 -5.75 -2.41 -20.36
C VAL A 279 -4.59 -1.64 -20.98
N LEU A 280 -4.20 -0.51 -20.38
CA LEU A 280 -2.99 0.24 -20.75
C LEU A 280 -2.42 0.96 -19.52
N ASP A 281 -1.11 1.15 -19.50
CA ASP A 281 -0.31 1.78 -18.46
C ASP A 281 0.81 2.60 -19.09
N GLN A 282 0.53 3.86 -19.44
CA GLN A 282 1.44 4.70 -20.21
C GLN A 282 1.87 5.94 -19.44
N ILE A 283 3.07 6.43 -19.74
CA ILE A 283 3.58 7.71 -19.23
C ILE A 283 3.49 8.73 -20.37
N TYR A 284 2.96 9.91 -20.09
CA TYR A 284 3.01 11.02 -21.04
C TYR A 284 3.97 12.11 -20.57
N LYS A 285 4.62 12.76 -21.53
CA LYS A 285 5.56 13.87 -21.33
C LYS A 285 4.82 15.22 -21.28
N PRO A 286 5.48 16.30 -20.81
CA PRO A 286 4.95 17.66 -20.89
C PRO A 286 4.40 18.06 -22.26
N SER A 287 5.00 17.56 -23.34
CA SER A 287 4.57 17.80 -24.72
C SER A 287 3.25 17.13 -25.12
N GLY A 288 2.61 16.39 -24.21
CA GLY A 288 1.47 15.51 -24.52
C GLY A 288 1.84 14.27 -25.33
N SER A 289 3.14 14.04 -25.58
CA SER A 289 3.60 12.84 -26.27
C SER A 289 3.63 11.67 -25.29
N VAL A 290 3.05 10.55 -25.70
CA VAL A 290 3.09 9.31 -24.92
C VAL A 290 4.43 8.61 -25.14
N VAL A 291 5.03 8.13 -24.05
CA VAL A 291 6.22 7.29 -24.07
C VAL A 291 5.76 5.84 -24.22
N GLN A 292 6.21 5.18 -25.29
CA GLN A 292 6.02 3.74 -25.48
C GLN A 292 6.88 2.93 -24.51
#